data_AF-A0A2V1P774-F1
#
_entry.id   AF-A0A2V1P774-F1
#
_cell.length_a   1.000
_cell.length_b   1.000
_cell.length_c   1.000
_cell.angle_alpha   90.00
_cell.angle_beta   90.00
_cell.angle_gamma   90.00
#
_symmetry.space_group_name_H-M   'P 1'
#
loop_
_entity.id
_entity.type
_entity.pdbx_description
1 polymer ?
#
loop_
_entity_poly.entity_id
_entity_poly.type
_entity_poly.pdbx_seq_one_letter_code
_entity_poly.pdbx_strand_id
1 'polypeptide(L)'
;MVRAEGEVRFRRDDAGLIYEESGQMHLPGQAPLQAERRYLWRFDDRGVEVLFDDGRPFHRFDPEGQGAGTDHPCGADYYRVAYDFTEWPCWRAVWRVTGPRKDYESRTDYAPL
;
A
#
# COMPACT_ATOMS: atom_id res chain seq x y z
N MET A 1 4.58 -16.67 11.74
CA MET A 1 4.51 -15.29 11.21
C MET A 1 4.13 -15.38 9.75
N VAL A 2 3.19 -14.55 9.30
CA VAL A 2 2.90 -14.39 7.86
C VAL A 2 3.98 -13.47 7.29
N ARG A 3 4.54 -13.84 6.13
CA ARG A 3 5.49 -12.98 5.40
C ARG A 3 5.07 -12.89 3.95
N ALA A 4 5.45 -11.81 3.29
CA ALA A 4 5.32 -11.68 1.86
C ALA A 4 6.61 -11.11 1.28
N GLU A 5 6.90 -11.51 0.04
CA GLU A 5 8.04 -11.06 -0.74
C GLU A 5 7.61 -10.92 -2.19
N GLY A 6 8.09 -9.89 -2.88
CA GLY A 6 7.62 -9.56 -4.21
C GLY A 6 8.30 -8.32 -4.77
N GLU A 7 7.83 -7.90 -5.94
CA GLU A 7 8.30 -6.72 -6.64
C GLU A 7 7.14 -5.73 -6.78
N VAL A 8 7.47 -4.44 -6.67
CA VAL A 8 6.59 -3.35 -7.10
C VAL A 8 7.17 -2.68 -8.33
N ARG A 9 6.33 -2.39 -9.32
CA ARG A 9 6.67 -1.58 -10.48
C ARG A 9 5.80 -0.32 -10.47
N PHE A 10 6.46 0.82 -10.64
CA PHE A 10 5.80 2.10 -10.88
C PHE A 10 5.93 2.46 -12.36
N ARG A 11 4.80 2.59 -13.06
CA ARG A 11 4.76 3.03 -14.46
C ARG A 11 4.08 4.38 -14.55
N ARG A 12 4.64 5.31 -15.33
CA ARG A 12 3.95 6.58 -15.59
C ARG A 12 2.76 6.37 -16.51
N ASP A 13 1.69 7.11 -16.24
CA ASP A 13 0.60 7.37 -17.18
C ASP A 13 0.37 8.89 -17.29
N ASP A 14 -0.64 9.31 -18.04
CA ASP A 14 -0.93 10.73 -18.28
C ASP A 14 -1.33 11.51 -17.02
N ALA A 15 -1.72 10.81 -15.94
CA ALA A 15 -2.28 11.41 -14.73
C ALA A 15 -1.44 11.16 -13.46
N GLY A 16 -0.34 10.40 -13.55
CA GLY A 16 0.55 10.10 -12.44
C GLY A 16 1.27 8.76 -12.59
N LEU A 17 1.13 7.89 -11.60
CA LEU A 17 1.76 6.57 -11.58
C LEU A 17 0.72 5.45 -11.45
N ILE A 18 1.02 4.34 -12.10
CA ILE A 18 0.38 3.05 -11.90
C ILE A 18 1.32 2.26 -10.98
N TYR A 19 0.83 1.91 -9.79
CA TYR A 19 1.48 1.01 -8.84
C TYR A 19 1.03 -0.41 -9.15
N GLU A 20 1.98 -1.33 -9.35
CA GLU A 20 1.69 -2.76 -9.52
C GLU A 20 2.64 -3.58 -8.67
N GLU A 21 2.08 -4.39 -7.78
CA GLU A 21 2.82 -5.28 -6.91
C GLU A 21 2.43 -6.72 -7.21
N SER A 22 3.43 -7.59 -7.29
CA SER A 22 3.27 -9.03 -7.46
C SER A 22 4.25 -9.76 -6.57
N GLY A 23 3.79 -10.80 -5.88
CA GLY A 23 4.64 -11.54 -4.95
C GLY A 23 3.97 -12.79 -4.40
N GLN A 24 4.60 -13.38 -3.39
CA GLN A 24 4.08 -14.56 -2.70
C GLN A 24 3.88 -14.26 -1.23
N MET A 25 2.77 -14.73 -0.67
CA MET A 25 2.48 -14.72 0.76
C MET A 25 2.69 -16.12 1.32
N HIS A 26 3.47 -16.21 2.39
CA HIS A 26 3.74 -17.45 3.10
C HIS A 26 3.01 -17.46 4.43
N LEU A 27 2.04 -18.38 4.55
CA LEU A 27 1.30 -18.64 5.78
C LEU A 27 1.81 -19.96 6.40
N PRO A 28 1.93 -20.04 7.74
CA PRO A 28 2.37 -21.27 8.39
C PRO A 28 1.48 -22.47 8.04
N GLY A 29 2.11 -23.55 7.57
CA GLY A 29 1.42 -24.81 7.25
C GLY A 29 0.60 -24.79 5.96
N GLN A 30 0.70 -23.75 5.14
CA GLN A 30 0.01 -23.64 3.85
C GLN A 30 1.02 -23.52 2.69
N ALA A 31 0.59 -23.90 1.50
CA ALA A 31 1.35 -23.59 0.28
C ALA A 31 1.42 -22.06 0.08
N PRO A 32 2.49 -21.54 -0.56
CA PRO A 32 2.57 -20.12 -0.91
C PRO A 32 1.36 -19.66 -1.71
N LEU A 33 0.82 -18.49 -1.37
CA LEU A 33 -0.30 -17.88 -2.07
C LEU A 33 0.21 -16.75 -2.97
N GLN A 34 -0.23 -16.73 -4.23
CA GLN A 34 0.05 -15.60 -5.12
C GLN A 34 -0.66 -14.34 -4.59
N ALA A 35 0.08 -13.24 -4.52
CA ALA A 35 -0.44 -11.93 -4.13
C ALA A 35 -0.20 -10.94 -5.27
N GLU A 36 -1.24 -10.21 -5.63
CA GLU A 36 -1.18 -9.14 -6.62
C GLU A 36 -1.96 -7.92 -6.11
N ARG A 37 -1.45 -6.74 -6.41
CA ARG A 37 -2.12 -5.48 -6.13
C ARG A 37 -1.85 -4.47 -7.22
N ARG A 38 -2.88 -3.70 -7.57
CA ARG A 38 -2.77 -2.56 -8.47
C ARG A 38 -3.48 -1.35 -7.88
N TYR A 39 -2.84 -0.18 -7.98
CA TYR A 39 -3.40 1.12 -7.60
C TYR A 39 -3.02 2.19 -8.61
N LEU A 40 -3.77 3.30 -8.60
CA LEU A 40 -3.44 4.50 -9.35
C LEU A 40 -3.04 5.59 -8.36
N TRP A 41 -1.86 6.18 -8.54
CA TRP A 41 -1.36 7.29 -7.73
C TRP A 41 -1.45 8.57 -8.56
N ARG A 42 -2.19 9.55 -8.05
CA ARG A 42 -2.45 10.85 -8.70
C ARG A 42 -1.86 11.94 -7.83
N PHE A 43 -1.03 12.77 -8.43
CA PHE A 43 -0.28 13.82 -7.73
C PHE A 43 -0.99 15.15 -7.94
N ASP A 44 -1.28 15.86 -6.85
CA ASP A 44 -1.84 17.21 -6.86
C ASP A 44 -1.14 18.10 -5.82
N ASP A 45 -1.63 19.32 -5.65
CA ASP A 45 -1.11 20.32 -4.70
C ASP A 45 -1.27 19.92 -3.22
N ARG A 46 -2.03 18.85 -2.95
CA ARG A 46 -2.32 18.31 -1.61
C ARG A 46 -1.72 16.93 -1.41
N GLY A 47 -0.71 16.54 -2.21
CA GLY A 47 0.02 15.29 -2.08
C GLY A 47 -0.39 14.23 -3.11
N VAL A 48 -0.50 12.97 -2.67
CA VAL A 48 -0.83 11.82 -3.52
C VAL A 48 -2.20 11.28 -3.16
N GLU A 49 -3.08 11.21 -4.15
CA GLU A 49 -4.32 10.43 -4.08
C GLU A 49 -4.11 9.03 -4.63
N VAL A 50 -4.45 8.03 -3.81
CA VAL A 50 -4.41 6.62 -4.19
C VAL A 50 -5.83 6.18 -4.50
N LEU A 51 -6.00 5.64 -5.70
CA LEU A 51 -7.24 5.05 -6.17
C LEU A 51 -7.07 3.54 -6.31
N PHE A 52 -8.17 2.80 -6.17
CA PHE A 52 -8.25 1.43 -6.67
C PHE A 52 -8.03 1.41 -8.20
N ASP A 53 -7.74 0.24 -8.74
CA ASP A 53 -7.52 0.04 -10.18
C ASP A 53 -8.77 0.40 -11.01
N ASP A 54 -9.96 0.28 -10.42
CA ASP A 54 -11.24 0.73 -10.99
C ASP A 54 -11.50 2.25 -10.87
N GLY A 55 -10.57 3.01 -10.28
CA GLY A 55 -10.61 4.45 -10.15
C GLY A 55 -11.36 4.99 -8.92
N ARG A 56 -11.95 4.13 -8.08
CA ARG A 56 -12.57 4.59 -6.83
C ARG A 56 -11.51 5.10 -5.83
N PRO A 57 -11.78 6.18 -5.09
CA PRO A 57 -10.86 6.67 -4.07
C PRO A 57 -10.57 5.64 -2.97
N PHE A 58 -9.31 5.53 -2.58
CA PHE A 58 -8.89 4.72 -1.44
C PHE A 58 -8.43 5.62 -0.29
N HIS A 59 -7.24 6.21 -0.39
CA HIS A 59 -6.70 7.14 0.61
C HIS A 59 -5.80 8.19 -0.04
N ARG A 60 -5.39 9.19 0.74
CA ARG A 60 -4.42 10.20 0.35
C ARG A 60 -3.24 10.21 1.32
N PHE A 61 -2.06 10.63 0.88
CA PHE A 61 -0.90 10.81 1.75
C PHE A 61 0.05 11.90 1.24
N ASP A 62 0.91 12.41 2.13
CA ASP A 62 2.01 13.31 1.78
C ASP A 62 3.25 12.47 1.41
N PRO A 63 3.82 12.63 0.19
CA PRO A 63 5.01 11.88 -0.23
C PRO A 63 6.32 12.38 0.40
N GLU A 64 6.29 13.34 1.32
CA GLU A 64 7.47 13.85 2.01
C GLU A 64 7.55 13.39 3.48
N GLY A 65 8.77 13.02 3.91
CA GLY A 65 9.07 12.72 5.31
C GLY A 65 8.25 11.55 5.86
N GLN A 66 7.57 11.78 6.99
CA GLN A 66 6.72 10.80 7.66
C GLN A 66 5.32 11.35 7.82
N GLY A 67 4.32 10.54 7.48
CA GLY A 67 2.94 10.99 7.49
C GLY A 67 1.93 9.87 7.56
N ALA A 68 0.80 10.15 8.20
CA ALA A 68 -0.37 9.31 8.11
C ALA A 68 -1.07 9.54 6.77
N GLY A 69 -1.50 8.47 6.12
CA GLY A 69 -2.52 8.56 5.08
C GLY A 69 -3.90 8.81 5.68
N THR A 70 -4.83 9.30 4.87
CA THR A 70 -6.23 9.44 5.29
C THR A 70 -6.85 8.08 5.57
N ASP A 71 -7.69 8.01 6.60
CA ASP A 71 -8.41 6.79 6.93
C ASP A 71 -9.35 6.34 5.80
N HIS A 72 -9.47 5.03 5.59
CA HIS A 72 -10.39 4.44 4.62
C HIS A 72 -11.35 3.44 5.29
N PRO A 73 -12.62 3.81 5.47
CA PRO A 73 -13.67 2.87 5.84
C PRO A 73 -14.05 1.98 4.65
N CYS A 74 -13.96 0.67 4.81
CA CYS A 74 -14.33 -0.31 3.78
C CYS A 74 -15.31 -1.34 4.37
N GLY A 75 -16.60 -1.04 4.27
CA GLY A 75 -17.64 -1.85 4.90
C GLY A 75 -17.49 -1.85 6.43
N ALA A 76 -17.29 -3.02 7.02
CA ALA A 76 -17.08 -3.17 8.46
C ALA A 76 -15.61 -3.08 8.89
N ASP A 77 -14.70 -2.95 7.92
CA ASP A 77 -13.27 -2.85 8.17
C ASP A 77 -12.79 -1.40 8.06
N TYR A 78 -11.79 -1.04 8.85
CA TYR A 78 -11.20 0.29 8.89
C TYR A 78 -9.71 0.19 8.60
N TYR A 79 -9.26 0.94 7.59
CA TYR A 79 -7.89 0.91 7.09
C TYR A 79 -7.19 2.22 7.41
N ARG A 80 -5.98 2.11 7.98
CA ARG A 80 -5.08 3.25 8.22
C ARG A 80 -3.68 2.88 7.78
N VAL A 81 -2.99 3.83 7.16
CA VAL A 81 -1.60 3.67 6.73
C VAL A 81 -0.75 4.79 7.28
N ALA A 82 0.47 4.46 7.68
CA ALA A 82 1.53 5.43 7.89
C ALA A 82 2.65 5.13 6.88
N TYR A 83 3.16 6.18 6.26
CA TYR A 83 4.31 6.13 5.36
C TYR A 83 5.53 6.76 6.01
N ASP A 84 6.69 6.20 5.67
CA ASP A 84 7.99 6.74 6.01
C ASP A 84 8.87 6.75 4.77
N PHE A 85 9.12 7.95 4.24
CA PHE A 85 9.93 8.23 3.07
C PHE A 85 11.28 8.89 3.43
N THR A 86 11.67 8.94 4.71
CA THR A 86 12.91 9.66 5.11
C THR A 86 14.19 9.01 4.61
N GLU A 87 14.14 7.72 4.27
CA GLU A 87 15.28 6.92 3.80
C GLU A 87 15.25 6.67 2.28
N TRP A 88 14.65 7.59 1.52
CA TRP A 88 14.50 7.46 0.07
C TRP A 88 15.84 7.11 -0.62
N PRO A 89 15.89 6.12 -1.54
CA PRO A 89 14.76 5.47 -2.22
C PRO A 89 14.16 4.26 -1.50
N CYS A 90 14.64 3.94 -0.29
CA CYS A 90 13.98 2.97 0.56
C CYS A 90 12.82 3.66 1.30
N TRP A 91 11.70 2.98 1.43
CA TRP A 91 10.54 3.54 2.12
C TRP A 91 9.69 2.44 2.74
N ARG A 92 8.81 2.83 3.65
CA ARG A 92 7.96 1.88 4.39
C ARG A 92 6.51 2.29 4.35
N ALA A 93 5.64 1.30 4.27
CA ALA A 93 4.22 1.43 4.57
C ALA A 93 3.85 0.53 5.75
N VAL A 94 3.22 1.10 6.77
CA VAL A 94 2.64 0.34 7.89
C VAL A 94 1.12 0.50 7.85
N TRP A 95 0.43 -0.61 7.60
CA TRP A 95 -1.02 -0.68 7.57
C TRP A 95 -1.56 -1.27 8.86
N ARG A 96 -2.55 -0.61 9.46
CA ARG A 96 -3.37 -1.17 10.53
C ARG A 96 -4.79 -1.35 10.02
N VAL A 97 -5.29 -2.58 10.09
CA VAL A 97 -6.64 -2.95 9.63
C VAL A 97 -7.41 -3.54 10.79
N THR A 98 -8.54 -2.94 11.11
CA THR A 98 -9.41 -3.35 12.22
C THR A 98 -10.85 -3.53 11.75
N GLY A 99 -11.50 -4.60 12.18
CA GLY A 99 -12.88 -4.92 11.85
C GLY A 99 -13.30 -6.26 12.49
N PRO A 100 -14.56 -6.68 12.38
CA PRO A 100 -15.07 -7.87 13.07
C PRO A 100 -14.34 -9.18 12.72
N ARG A 101 -13.67 -9.23 11.56
CA ARG A 101 -12.94 -10.42 11.06
C ARG A 101 -11.46 -10.15 10.77
N LYS A 102 -11.00 -8.91 10.96
CA LYS A 102 -9.63 -8.49 10.66
C LYS A 102 -9.12 -7.66 11.82
N ASP A 103 -8.03 -8.09 12.43
CA ASP A 103 -7.29 -7.26 13.37
C ASP A 103 -5.82 -7.58 13.19
N TYR A 104 -5.15 -6.78 12.35
CA TYR A 104 -3.75 -7.00 12.05
C TYR A 104 -3.03 -5.71 11.68
N GLU A 105 -1.71 -5.79 11.82
CA GLU A 105 -0.76 -4.83 11.28
C GLU A 105 0.07 -5.50 10.17
N SER A 106 0.29 -4.81 9.07
CA SER A 106 1.19 -5.21 8.01
C SER A 106 2.26 -4.14 7.84
N ARG A 107 3.51 -4.56 7.78
CA ARG A 107 4.66 -3.68 7.51
C ARG A 107 5.31 -4.15 6.21
N THR A 108 5.42 -3.23 5.26
CA THR A 108 6.12 -3.46 3.99
C THR A 108 7.28 -2.49 3.89
N ASP A 109 8.48 -3.03 3.74
CA ASP A 109 9.71 -2.28 3.47
C ASP A 109 10.04 -2.42 1.98
N TYR A 110 10.17 -1.29 1.30
CA TYR A 110 10.46 -1.21 -0.13
C TYR A 110 11.89 -0.75 -0.35
N ALA A 111 12.56 -1.34 -1.34
CA ALA A 111 13.88 -0.94 -1.79
C ALA A 111 13.96 -1.09 -3.32
N PRO A 112 14.79 -0.28 -4.02
CA PRO A 112 15.07 -0.49 -5.43
C PRO A 112 15.66 -1.89 -5.70
N LEU A 113 15.38 -2.41 -6.90
CA LEU A 113 16.02 -3.62 -7.44
C LEU A 113 17.45 -3.34 -7.91
#